data_AF-A0A353XWW0-F1
#
_entry.id   AF-A0A353XWW0-F1
#
_cell.length_a   1.000
_cell.length_b   1.000
_cell.length_c   1.000
_cell.angle_alpha   90.00
_cell.angle_beta   90.00
_cell.angle_gamma   90.00
#
_symmetry.space_group_name_H-M   'P 1'
#
loop_
_entity.id
_entity.type
_entity.pdbx_description
1 polymer ?
#
loop_
_entity_poly.entity_id
_entity_poly.type
_entity_poly.pdbx_seq_one_letter_code
_entity_poly.pdbx_strand_id
1 'polypeptide(L)'
;MNRLEQQTIALAGVYQAAALVDNLARSGQADPAAMEKSLFSIFQIDADSTTEVFSGLEGVRYGLQQLQQQLASPAREQVGITRYGISVLLLAGKLLKDPERVKRISESIKTAAAKLDLYDYTHSNQIAALADIYSSTISDLSPRIMVKGEPIHLQNPETQNRVRALLLAGIRSAILWRQLGGSRLQLLFKRKLLVKTARQLLNELS
;
A
#
# COMPACT_ATOMS: atom_id res chain seq x y z
N MET A 1 -3.27 21.33 -0.30
CA MET A 1 -3.53 20.27 -1.30
C MET A 1 -5.01 20.17 -1.64
N ASN A 2 -5.36 20.20 -2.92
CA ASN A 2 -6.71 19.95 -3.39
C ASN A 2 -7.09 18.45 -3.29
N ARG A 3 -8.37 18.13 -3.48
CA ARG A 3 -8.89 16.76 -3.33
C ARG A 3 -8.25 15.75 -4.29
N LEU A 4 -7.93 16.18 -5.51
CA LEU A 4 -7.33 15.31 -6.53
C LEU A 4 -5.87 14.96 -6.18
N GLU A 5 -5.10 15.91 -5.66
CA GLU A 5 -3.75 15.68 -5.14
C GLU A 5 -3.77 14.67 -4.00
N GLN A 6 -4.66 14.86 -3.01
CA GLN A 6 -4.84 13.93 -1.90
C GLN A 6 -5.20 12.52 -2.41
N GLN A 7 -6.15 12.42 -3.34
CA GLN A 7 -6.51 11.14 -3.96
C GLN A 7 -5.32 10.51 -4.72
N THR A 8 -4.51 11.32 -5.38
CA THR A 8 -3.33 10.86 -6.13
C THR A 8 -2.27 10.30 -5.18
N ILE A 9 -2.02 10.97 -4.05
CA ILE A 9 -1.08 10.52 -3.01
C ILE A 9 -1.55 9.22 -2.36
N ALA A 10 -2.82 9.13 -1.97
CA ALA A 10 -3.35 7.89 -1.38
C ALA A 10 -3.29 6.72 -2.38
N LEU A 11 -3.57 6.98 -3.67
CA LEU A 11 -3.44 5.99 -4.72
C LEU A 11 -1.96 5.61 -4.98
N ALA A 12 -1.05 6.57 -4.89
CA ALA A 12 0.39 6.32 -4.97
C ALA A 12 0.85 5.37 -3.85
N GLY A 13 0.33 5.50 -2.63
CA GLY A 13 0.59 4.53 -1.54
C GLY A 13 0.14 3.09 -1.88
N VAL A 14 -0.97 2.93 -2.61
CA VAL A 14 -1.41 1.62 -3.12
C VAL A 14 -0.40 1.05 -4.12
N TYR A 15 0.07 1.86 -5.08
CA TYR A 15 1.03 1.42 -6.08
C TYR A 15 2.45 1.25 -5.52
N GLN A 16 2.81 1.97 -4.46
CA GLN A 16 4.04 1.76 -3.70
C GLN A 16 4.06 0.35 -3.12
N ALA A 17 3.04 0.00 -2.33
CA ALA A 17 2.91 -1.34 -1.76
C ALA A 17 2.88 -2.44 -2.83
N ALA A 18 2.11 -2.23 -3.91
CA ALA A 18 2.03 -3.20 -5.00
C ALA A 18 3.38 -3.44 -5.68
N ALA A 19 4.16 -2.39 -5.93
CA ALA A 19 5.48 -2.50 -6.54
C ALA A 19 6.50 -3.14 -5.61
N LEU A 20 6.45 -2.84 -4.30
CA LEU A 20 7.33 -3.48 -3.31
C LEU A 20 7.03 -4.99 -3.19
N VAL A 21 5.75 -5.38 -3.20
CA VAL A 21 5.34 -6.80 -3.23
C VAL A 21 5.85 -7.49 -4.49
N ASP A 22 5.74 -6.85 -5.66
CA ASP A 22 6.22 -7.39 -6.93
C ASP A 22 7.75 -7.55 -6.95
N ASN A 23 8.50 -6.62 -6.36
CA ASN A 23 9.95 -6.71 -6.25
C ASN A 23 10.40 -7.82 -5.28
N LEU A 24 9.75 -7.95 -4.12
CA LEU A 24 10.00 -9.05 -3.19
C LEU A 24 9.73 -10.41 -3.82
N ALA A 25 8.64 -10.52 -4.58
CA ALA A 25 8.28 -11.77 -5.24
C ALA A 25 9.31 -12.18 -6.31
N ARG A 26 9.88 -11.22 -7.04
CA ARG A 26 10.81 -11.49 -8.15
C ARG A 26 12.28 -11.60 -7.73
N SER A 27 12.70 -10.84 -6.72
CA SER A 27 14.12 -10.69 -6.37
C SER A 27 14.43 -10.88 -4.89
N GLY A 28 13.41 -11.03 -4.03
CA GLY A 28 13.57 -11.04 -2.58
C GLY A 28 13.95 -9.67 -1.98
N GLN A 29 14.14 -8.65 -2.82
CA GLN A 29 14.54 -7.31 -2.42
C GLN A 29 13.44 -6.30 -2.73
N ALA A 30 13.41 -5.23 -1.95
CA ALA A 30 12.53 -4.08 -2.14
C ALA A 30 13.26 -2.83 -1.66
N ASP A 31 12.87 -1.67 -2.19
CA ASP A 31 13.42 -0.39 -1.77
C ASP A 31 13.19 -0.20 -0.25
N PRO A 32 14.26 -0.11 0.57
CA PRO A 32 14.13 -0.09 2.02
C PRO A 32 13.38 1.14 2.54
N ALA A 33 13.63 2.31 1.94
CA ALA A 33 13.02 3.57 2.36
C ALA A 33 11.51 3.56 2.04
N ALA A 34 11.13 3.17 0.82
CA ALA A 34 9.72 3.07 0.43
C ALA A 34 8.98 2.01 1.25
N MET A 35 9.63 0.90 1.60
CA MET A 35 9.09 -0.12 2.50
C MET A 35 8.83 0.43 3.89
N GLU A 36 9.83 1.08 4.50
CA GLU A 36 9.70 1.73 5.81
C GLU A 36 8.53 2.71 5.81
N LYS A 37 8.43 3.60 4.80
CA LYS A 37 7.33 4.58 4.71
C LYS A 37 5.96 3.95 4.48
N SER A 38 5.89 2.84 3.74
CA SER A 38 4.66 2.06 3.61
C SER A 38 4.25 1.42 4.92
N LEU A 39 5.17 0.84 5.69
CA LEU A 39 4.86 0.22 6.98
C LEU A 39 4.49 1.28 8.04
N PHE A 40 5.22 2.39 8.08
CA PHE A 40 4.90 3.58 8.88
C PHE A 40 3.45 4.02 8.68
N SER A 41 2.96 4.05 7.43
CA SER A 41 1.60 4.49 7.11
C SER A 41 0.49 3.68 7.78
N ILE A 42 0.76 2.44 8.18
CA ILE A 42 -0.21 1.60 8.89
C ILE A 42 -0.50 2.18 10.29
N PHE A 43 0.51 2.75 10.93
CA PHE A 43 0.42 3.30 12.29
C PHE A 43 -0.11 4.73 12.33
N GLN A 44 -0.20 5.41 11.18
CA GLN A 44 -0.79 6.74 11.07
C GLN A 44 -2.32 6.65 11.06
N ILE A 45 -2.88 6.36 12.24
CA ILE A 45 -4.32 6.26 12.47
C ILE A 45 -4.95 7.66 12.46
N ASP A 46 -4.36 8.59 13.19
CA ASP A 46 -4.85 9.96 13.40
C ASP A 46 -3.88 10.98 12.77
N ALA A 47 -3.81 11.02 11.43
CA ALA A 47 -2.97 11.98 10.70
C ALA A 47 -3.76 13.25 10.34
N ASP A 48 -3.15 14.42 10.50
CA ASP A 48 -3.79 15.72 10.22
C ASP A 48 -3.86 16.00 8.72
N SER A 49 -2.97 15.37 7.93
CA SER A 49 -2.94 15.50 6.48
C SER A 49 -2.69 14.17 5.75
N THR A 50 -3.08 14.12 4.47
CA THR A 50 -2.82 12.94 3.61
C THR A 50 -1.32 12.67 3.43
N THR A 51 -0.49 13.72 3.42
CA THR A 51 0.97 13.60 3.30
C THR A 51 1.61 13.07 4.58
N GLU A 52 1.12 13.44 5.75
CA GLU A 52 1.64 12.93 7.03
C GLU A 52 1.46 11.42 7.17
N VAL A 53 0.42 10.84 6.58
CA VAL A 53 0.25 9.37 6.51
C VAL A 53 1.49 8.68 5.94
N PHE A 54 2.24 9.36 5.07
CA PHE A 54 3.44 8.83 4.42
C PHE A 54 4.73 9.51 4.90
N SER A 55 4.70 10.24 6.03
CA SER A 55 5.81 11.08 6.52
C SER A 55 6.26 12.17 5.53
N GLY A 56 5.28 12.78 4.85
CA GLY A 56 5.50 13.79 3.82
C GLY A 56 5.38 13.23 2.40
N LEU A 57 5.42 14.13 1.42
CA LEU A 57 5.30 13.77 0.00
C LEU A 57 6.45 12.87 -0.47
N GLU A 58 7.65 13.06 0.09
CA GLU A 58 8.83 12.24 -0.19
C GLU A 58 8.60 10.76 0.09
N GLY A 59 7.90 10.43 1.18
CA GLY A 59 7.68 9.03 1.57
C GLY A 59 6.74 8.25 0.67
N VAL A 60 6.10 8.92 -0.30
CA VAL A 60 5.32 8.29 -1.36
C VAL A 60 5.92 8.49 -2.76
N ARG A 61 7.17 9.01 -2.87
CA ARG A 61 7.84 9.26 -4.14
C ARG A 61 7.85 8.01 -5.03
N TYR A 62 8.25 6.86 -4.48
CA TYR A 62 8.28 5.60 -5.22
C TYR A 62 6.88 5.23 -5.73
N GLY A 63 5.86 5.35 -4.87
CA GLY A 63 4.46 5.17 -5.27
C GLY A 63 3.99 6.07 -6.41
N LEU A 64 4.40 7.34 -6.42
CA LEU A 64 4.04 8.30 -7.46
C LEU A 64 4.66 7.92 -8.82
N GLN A 65 5.92 7.49 -8.81
CA GLN A 65 6.61 6.98 -10.01
C GLN A 65 5.90 5.73 -10.55
N GLN A 66 5.57 4.79 -9.66
CA GLN A 66 4.87 3.56 -10.03
C GLN A 66 3.47 3.84 -10.55
N LEU A 67 2.72 4.74 -9.89
CA LEU A 67 1.41 5.18 -10.36
C LEU A 67 1.47 5.78 -11.77
N GLN A 68 2.42 6.68 -12.02
CA GLN A 68 2.64 7.27 -13.33
C GLN A 68 2.93 6.19 -14.37
N GLN A 69 3.84 5.27 -14.08
CA GLN A 69 4.23 4.20 -15.00
C GLN A 69 3.06 3.26 -15.33
N GLN A 70 2.40 2.74 -14.30
CA GLN A 70 1.30 1.77 -14.47
C GLN A 70 0.07 2.40 -15.14
N LEU A 71 -0.21 3.68 -14.89
CA LEU A 71 -1.30 4.39 -15.54
C LEU A 71 -0.93 5.04 -16.87
N ALA A 72 0.33 5.25 -17.22
CA ALA A 72 0.67 5.72 -18.58
C ALA A 72 0.78 4.53 -19.53
N SER A 73 1.72 3.63 -19.26
CA SER A 73 2.07 2.50 -20.11
C SER A 73 2.69 1.40 -19.25
N PRO A 74 1.88 0.47 -18.70
CA PRO A 74 2.42 -0.62 -17.90
C PRO A 74 3.30 -1.51 -18.78
N ALA A 75 4.55 -1.73 -18.36
CA ALA A 75 5.43 -2.68 -19.03
C ALA A 75 4.87 -4.11 -18.88
N ARG A 76 5.07 -4.95 -19.89
CA ARG A 76 4.55 -6.34 -19.90
C ARG A 76 5.02 -7.14 -18.68
N GLU A 77 6.24 -6.90 -18.23
CA GLU A 77 6.87 -7.54 -17.06
C GLU A 77 6.37 -7.00 -15.70
N GLN A 78 5.65 -5.88 -15.69
CA GLN A 78 5.14 -5.21 -14.49
C GLN A 78 3.61 -5.33 -14.34
N VAL A 79 2.98 -6.19 -15.13
CA VAL A 79 1.54 -6.48 -15.04
C VAL A 79 1.15 -6.97 -13.64
N GLY A 80 2.09 -7.54 -12.89
CA GLY A 80 1.93 -7.89 -11.46
C GLY A 80 1.52 -6.70 -10.61
N ILE A 81 2.23 -5.57 -10.71
CA ILE A 81 1.98 -4.33 -9.97
C ILE A 81 0.54 -3.84 -10.19
N THR A 82 0.12 -3.74 -11.45
CA THR A 82 -1.24 -3.30 -11.79
C THR A 82 -2.29 -4.26 -11.22
N ARG A 83 -2.06 -5.58 -11.31
CA ARG A 83 -2.98 -6.58 -10.76
C ARG A 83 -3.09 -6.49 -9.24
N TYR A 84 -1.97 -6.35 -8.53
CA TYR A 84 -1.95 -6.23 -7.08
C TYR A 84 -2.66 -4.96 -6.61
N GLY A 85 -2.39 -3.81 -7.26
CA GLY A 85 -3.06 -2.55 -6.97
C GLY A 85 -4.59 -2.65 -7.14
N ILE A 86 -5.07 -3.27 -8.22
CA ILE A 86 -6.51 -3.50 -8.42
C ILE A 86 -7.09 -4.37 -7.31
N SER A 87 -6.44 -5.50 -6.98
CA SER A 87 -6.93 -6.40 -5.92
C SER A 87 -6.99 -5.71 -4.56
N VAL A 88 -5.97 -4.90 -4.22
CA VAL A 88 -5.95 -4.09 -2.99
C VAL A 88 -7.13 -3.11 -2.96
N LEU A 89 -7.42 -2.39 -4.05
CA LEU A 89 -8.57 -1.48 -4.15
C LEU A 89 -9.92 -2.19 -4.03
N LEU A 90 -10.01 -3.44 -4.49
CA LEU A 90 -11.20 -4.28 -4.35
C LEU A 90 -11.40 -4.73 -2.90
N LEU A 91 -10.33 -5.21 -2.25
CA LEU A 91 -10.38 -5.66 -0.86
C LEU A 91 -10.72 -4.52 0.09
N ALA A 92 -10.11 -3.34 -0.08
CA ALA A 92 -10.45 -2.15 0.72
C ALA A 92 -11.94 -1.78 0.61
N GLY A 93 -12.52 -1.88 -0.59
CA GLY A 93 -13.95 -1.65 -0.79
C GLY A 93 -14.86 -2.69 -0.11
N LYS A 94 -14.36 -3.90 0.14
CA LYS A 94 -15.07 -4.94 0.90
C LYS A 94 -14.93 -4.74 2.41
N LEU A 95 -13.71 -4.43 2.87
CA LEU A 95 -13.45 -4.13 4.28
C LEU A 95 -14.32 -2.98 4.78
N LEU A 96 -14.49 -1.91 3.99
CA LEU A 96 -15.36 -0.79 4.36
C LEU A 96 -16.85 -1.17 4.51
N LYS A 97 -17.27 -2.37 4.09
CA LYS A 97 -18.62 -2.90 4.30
C LYS A 97 -18.70 -3.89 5.47
N ASP A 98 -17.59 -4.16 6.14
CA ASP A 98 -17.47 -5.06 7.29
C ASP A 98 -16.88 -4.29 8.49
N PRO A 99 -17.70 -3.53 9.23
CA PRO A 99 -17.23 -2.66 10.30
C PRO A 99 -16.56 -3.43 11.44
N GLU A 100 -17.04 -4.65 11.74
CA GLU A 100 -16.45 -5.50 12.77
C GLU A 100 -15.03 -5.93 12.42
N ARG A 101 -14.79 -6.30 11.16
CA ARG A 101 -13.45 -6.65 10.68
C ARG A 101 -12.51 -5.43 10.67
N VAL A 102 -13.01 -4.25 10.28
CA VAL A 102 -12.23 -2.99 10.35
C VAL A 102 -11.87 -2.65 11.79
N LYS A 103 -12.79 -2.84 12.73
CA LYS A 103 -12.54 -2.65 14.16
C LYS A 103 -11.44 -3.59 14.67
N ARG A 104 -11.53 -4.90 14.36
CA ARG A 104 -10.48 -5.87 14.72
C ARG A 104 -9.11 -5.52 14.16
N ILE A 105 -9.04 -5.09 12.90
CA ILE A 105 -7.79 -4.62 12.28
C ILE A 105 -7.24 -3.41 13.06
N SER A 106 -8.09 -2.44 13.37
CA SER A 106 -7.69 -1.21 14.08
C SER A 106 -7.18 -1.50 15.49
N GLU A 107 -7.86 -2.37 16.25
CA GLU A 107 -7.42 -2.80 17.58
C GLU A 107 -6.10 -3.56 17.54
N SER A 108 -5.91 -4.41 16.53
CA SER A 108 -4.67 -5.16 16.34
C SER A 108 -3.50 -4.23 15.96
N ILE A 109 -3.74 -3.23 15.11
CA ILE A 109 -2.74 -2.20 14.79
C ILE A 109 -2.36 -1.41 16.04
N LYS A 110 -3.32 -1.00 16.89
CA LYS A 110 -3.03 -0.30 18.15
C LYS A 110 -2.16 -1.15 19.08
N THR A 111 -2.43 -2.45 19.16
CA THR A 111 -1.63 -3.39 19.95
C THR A 111 -0.20 -3.51 19.40
N ALA A 112 -0.04 -3.54 18.07
CA ALA A 112 1.27 -3.53 17.44
C ALA A 112 2.01 -2.20 17.65
N ALA A 113 1.29 -1.07 17.59
CA ALA A 113 1.84 0.27 17.79
C ALA A 113 2.45 0.47 19.20
N ALA A 114 1.90 -0.17 20.22
CA ALA A 114 2.43 -0.12 21.59
C ALA A 114 3.84 -0.72 21.75
N LYS A 115 4.37 -1.38 20.71
CA LYS A 115 5.73 -1.96 20.68
C LYS A 115 6.73 -1.14 19.87
N LEU A 116 6.32 0.02 19.32
CA LEU A 116 7.20 0.86 18.49
C LEU A 116 8.35 1.48 19.29
N ASP A 117 8.23 1.62 20.61
CA ASP A 117 9.34 2.05 21.47
C ASP A 117 10.46 0.99 21.58
N LEU A 118 10.16 -0.26 21.21
CA LEU A 118 11.10 -1.38 21.27
C LEU A 118 11.68 -1.76 19.90
N TYR A 119 10.95 -1.46 18.82
CA TYR A 119 11.24 -1.93 17.48
C TYR A 119 10.90 -0.89 16.42
N ASP A 120 11.82 -0.68 15.48
CA ASP A 120 11.55 0.11 14.28
C ASP A 120 10.48 -0.56 13.39
N TYR A 121 9.87 0.23 12.51
CA TYR A 121 8.79 -0.21 11.60
C TYR A 121 9.17 -1.42 10.73
N THR A 122 10.45 -1.57 10.40
CA THR A 122 11.00 -2.63 9.54
C THR A 122 11.59 -3.81 10.31
N HIS A 123 11.54 -3.79 11.65
CA HIS A 123 12.01 -4.89 12.47
C HIS A 123 11.19 -6.16 12.22
N SER A 124 11.83 -7.34 12.28
CA SER A 124 11.20 -8.63 11.96
C SER A 124 9.94 -8.91 12.80
N ASN A 125 9.99 -8.63 14.10
CA ASN A 125 8.82 -8.76 15.00
C ASN A 125 7.67 -7.83 14.62
N GLN A 126 7.98 -6.60 14.17
CA GLN A 126 6.98 -5.63 13.77
C GLN A 126 6.31 -6.05 12.46
N ILE A 127 7.11 -6.50 11.49
CA ILE A 127 6.62 -7.04 10.21
C ILE A 127 5.78 -8.30 10.43
N ALA A 128 6.22 -9.22 11.30
CA ALA A 128 5.48 -10.44 11.61
C ALA A 128 4.09 -10.12 12.20
N ALA A 129 4.02 -9.19 13.17
CA ALA A 129 2.75 -8.76 13.74
C ALA A 129 1.80 -8.18 12.66
N LEU A 130 2.30 -7.36 11.75
CA LEU A 130 1.50 -6.82 10.63
C LEU A 130 1.07 -7.91 9.64
N ALA A 131 1.93 -8.89 9.36
CA ALA A 131 1.62 -10.04 8.53
C ALA A 131 0.51 -10.92 9.13
N ASP A 132 0.50 -11.08 10.46
CA ASP A 132 -0.52 -11.82 11.20
C ASP A 132 -1.87 -11.10 11.17
N ILE A 133 -1.87 -9.77 11.25
CA ILE A 133 -3.09 -8.96 11.06
C ILE A 133 -3.68 -9.24 9.68
N TYR A 134 -2.87 -9.14 8.62
CA TYR A 134 -3.34 -9.44 7.27
C TYR A 134 -3.88 -10.88 7.15
N SER A 135 -3.15 -11.85 7.70
CA SER A 135 -3.51 -13.27 7.61
C SER A 135 -4.83 -13.57 8.31
N SER A 136 -5.01 -13.06 9.53
CA SER A 136 -6.18 -13.34 10.37
C SER A 136 -7.44 -12.55 9.98
N THR A 137 -7.29 -11.44 9.23
CA THR A 137 -8.43 -10.54 8.95
C THR A 137 -8.73 -10.32 7.47
N ILE A 138 -7.80 -10.56 6.55
CA ILE A 138 -7.94 -10.19 5.13
C ILE A 138 -7.75 -11.39 4.20
N SER A 139 -6.90 -12.36 4.56
CA SER A 139 -6.49 -13.44 3.64
C SER A 139 -7.63 -14.37 3.18
N ASP A 140 -8.72 -14.43 3.94
CA ASP A 140 -9.94 -15.18 3.66
C ASP A 140 -10.86 -14.45 2.65
N LEU A 141 -10.66 -13.15 2.44
CA LEU A 141 -11.48 -12.36 1.52
C LEU A 141 -11.22 -12.72 0.07
N SER A 142 -12.30 -12.67 -0.71
CA SER A 142 -12.22 -12.75 -2.18
C SER A 142 -12.19 -11.35 -2.81
N PRO A 143 -11.46 -11.12 -3.90
CA PRO A 143 -10.50 -12.04 -4.50
C PRO A 143 -9.24 -12.17 -3.62
N ARG A 144 -8.66 -13.37 -3.56
CA ARG A 144 -7.36 -13.56 -2.93
C ARG A 144 -6.27 -12.91 -3.80
N ILE A 145 -5.30 -12.28 -3.16
CA ILE A 145 -4.13 -11.73 -3.85
C ILE A 145 -3.13 -12.87 -4.08
N MET A 146 -3.14 -13.44 -5.29
CA MET A 146 -2.14 -14.42 -5.69
C MET A 146 -0.86 -13.72 -6.15
N VAL A 147 0.12 -13.64 -5.26
CA VAL A 147 1.44 -13.10 -5.56
C VAL A 147 2.23 -14.12 -6.38
N LYS A 148 2.72 -13.70 -7.54
CA LYS A 148 3.52 -14.50 -8.47
C LYS A 148 4.94 -13.94 -8.54
N GLY A 149 5.93 -14.82 -8.60
CA GLY A 149 7.34 -14.49 -8.61
C GLY A 149 8.18 -15.77 -8.51
N GLU A 150 9.44 -15.63 -8.15
CA GLU A 150 10.39 -16.75 -8.07
C GLU A 150 10.14 -17.58 -6.80
N PRO A 151 10.02 -18.92 -6.91
CA PRO A 151 9.73 -19.79 -5.77
C PRO A 151 10.74 -19.64 -4.61
N ILE A 152 12.02 -19.43 -4.92
CA ILE A 152 13.08 -19.27 -3.90
C ILE A 152 12.81 -18.10 -2.96
N HIS A 153 12.21 -17.02 -3.46
CA HIS A 153 11.86 -15.86 -2.65
C HIS A 153 10.51 -16.04 -1.97
N LEU A 154 9.51 -16.59 -2.67
CA LEU A 154 8.15 -16.75 -2.13
C LEU A 154 8.03 -17.86 -1.07
N GLN A 155 8.95 -18.81 -1.03
CA GLN A 155 9.02 -19.83 0.02
C GLN A 155 9.74 -19.35 1.28
N ASN A 156 10.48 -18.24 1.22
CA ASN A 156 11.13 -17.67 2.39
C ASN A 156 10.08 -17.04 3.34
N PRO A 157 9.99 -17.49 4.62
CA PRO A 157 9.02 -16.97 5.58
C PRO A 157 9.11 -15.46 5.82
N GLU A 158 10.33 -14.90 5.81
CA GLU A 158 10.54 -13.46 6.00
C GLU A 158 9.99 -12.67 4.82
N THR A 159 10.22 -13.13 3.59
CA THR A 159 9.63 -12.53 2.39
C THR A 159 8.11 -12.60 2.44
N GLN A 160 7.53 -13.72 2.87
CA GLN A 160 6.08 -13.84 3.01
C GLN A 160 5.51 -12.84 4.02
N ASN A 161 6.19 -12.65 5.16
CA ASN A 161 5.77 -11.67 6.16
C ASN A 161 5.85 -10.24 5.62
N ARG A 162 6.95 -9.88 4.95
CA ARG A 162 7.11 -8.58 4.28
C ARG A 162 6.00 -8.35 3.24
N VAL A 163 5.69 -9.36 2.42
CA VAL A 163 4.60 -9.29 1.43
C VAL A 163 3.25 -9.02 2.11
N ARG A 164 2.88 -9.78 3.14
CA ARG A 164 1.60 -9.61 3.84
C ARG A 164 1.50 -8.25 4.54
N ALA A 165 2.57 -7.80 5.19
CA ALA A 165 2.63 -6.49 5.83
C ALA A 165 2.50 -5.34 4.80
N LEU A 166 3.14 -5.46 3.64
CA LEU A 166 3.00 -4.49 2.55
C LEU A 166 1.60 -4.50 1.94
N LEU A 167 0.96 -5.67 1.79
CA LEU A 167 -0.44 -5.74 1.35
C LEU A 167 -1.38 -5.04 2.34
N LEU A 168 -1.13 -5.15 3.65
CA LEU A 168 -1.85 -4.40 4.67
C LEU A 168 -1.65 -2.88 4.51
N ALA A 169 -0.41 -2.42 4.27
CA ALA A 169 -0.11 -1.01 3.99
C ALA A 169 -0.84 -0.49 2.73
N GLY A 170 -0.85 -1.28 1.67
CA GLY A 170 -1.60 -0.98 0.45
C GLY A 170 -3.09 -0.86 0.71
N ILE A 171 -3.65 -1.74 1.55
CA ILE A 171 -5.07 -1.70 1.94
C ILE A 171 -5.39 -0.45 2.77
N ARG A 172 -4.53 -0.07 3.72
CA ARG A 172 -4.66 1.19 4.47
C ARG A 172 -4.67 2.41 3.55
N SER A 173 -3.76 2.42 2.56
CA SER A 173 -3.70 3.47 1.53
C SER A 173 -4.95 3.49 0.64
N ALA A 174 -5.49 2.32 0.29
CA ALA A 174 -6.72 2.20 -0.48
C ALA A 174 -7.94 2.66 0.33
N ILE A 175 -7.99 2.39 1.64
CA ILE A 175 -9.03 2.91 2.54
C ILE A 175 -8.96 4.45 2.58
N LEU A 176 -7.76 5.02 2.73
CA LEU A 176 -7.58 6.48 2.65
C LEU A 176 -8.11 7.04 1.33
N TRP A 177 -7.76 6.40 0.21
CA TRP A 177 -8.25 6.81 -1.10
C TRP A 177 -9.78 6.80 -1.19
N ARG A 178 -10.46 5.82 -0.57
CA ARG A 178 -11.93 5.76 -0.51
C ARG A 178 -12.52 6.85 0.40
N GLN A 179 -11.92 7.11 1.56
CA GLN A 179 -12.30 8.23 2.45
C GLN A 179 -12.14 9.57 1.72
N LEU A 180 -11.16 9.65 0.84
CA LEU A 180 -10.94 10.76 -0.08
C LEU A 180 -11.91 10.75 -1.28
N GLY A 181 -12.98 9.94 -1.28
CA GLY A 181 -14.00 9.90 -2.35
C GLY A 181 -13.55 9.17 -3.62
N GLY A 182 -12.43 8.44 -3.56
CA GLY A 182 -11.92 7.66 -4.66
C GLY A 182 -12.88 6.53 -5.08
N SER A 183 -13.05 6.36 -6.39
CA SER A 183 -13.87 5.28 -6.95
C SER A 183 -13.26 4.67 -8.21
N ARG A 184 -13.62 3.41 -8.51
CA ARG A 184 -13.12 2.70 -9.69
C ARG A 184 -13.49 3.40 -11.00
N LEU A 185 -14.72 3.91 -11.08
CA LEU A 185 -15.18 4.68 -12.24
C LEU A 185 -14.34 5.95 -12.38
N GLN A 186 -14.12 6.68 -11.27
CA GLN A 186 -13.26 7.84 -11.28
C GLN A 186 -11.84 7.51 -11.73
N LEU A 187 -11.25 6.41 -11.27
CA LEU A 187 -9.91 5.97 -11.68
C LEU A 187 -9.81 5.77 -13.20
N LEU A 188 -10.82 5.12 -13.80
CA LEU A 188 -10.86 4.87 -15.25
C LEU A 188 -11.02 6.18 -16.04
N PHE A 189 -11.95 7.04 -15.66
CA PHE A 189 -12.25 8.29 -16.39
C PHE A 189 -11.21 9.39 -16.14
N LYS A 190 -10.60 9.45 -14.96
CA LYS A 190 -9.59 10.46 -14.59
C LYS A 190 -8.15 9.97 -14.73
N ARG A 191 -7.90 8.83 -15.41
CA ARG A 191 -6.57 8.24 -15.59
C ARG A 191 -5.52 9.26 -16.06
N LYS A 192 -5.79 10.02 -17.14
CA LYS A 192 -4.87 11.05 -17.66
C LYS A 192 -4.60 12.16 -16.64
N LEU A 193 -5.61 12.54 -15.88
CA LEU A 193 -5.53 13.60 -14.88
C LEU A 193 -4.73 13.15 -13.65
N LEU A 194 -4.89 11.90 -13.21
CA LEU A 194 -4.09 11.30 -12.14
C LEU A 194 -2.61 11.21 -12.53
N VAL A 195 -2.32 10.79 -13.77
CA VAL A 195 -0.94 10.77 -14.29
C VAL A 195 -0.33 12.17 -14.31
N LYS A 196 -1.09 13.18 -14.77
CA LYS A 196 -0.63 14.58 -14.76
C LYS A 196 -0.36 15.07 -13.34
N THR A 197 -1.27 14.78 -12.40
CA THR A 197 -1.15 15.19 -10.99
C THR A 197 0.05 14.52 -10.33
N ALA A 198 0.27 13.22 -10.57
CA ALA A 198 1.42 12.49 -10.06
C ALA A 198 2.74 13.10 -10.55
N ARG A 199 2.80 13.52 -11.83
CA ARG A 199 3.98 14.21 -12.38
C ARG A 199 4.20 15.59 -11.72
N GLN A 200 3.14 16.34 -11.48
CA GLN A 200 3.25 17.64 -10.79
C GLN A 200 3.82 17.47 -9.38
N LEU A 201 3.29 16.51 -8.62
CA LEU A 201 3.77 16.19 -7.27
C LEU A 201 5.23 15.71 -7.27
N LEU A 202 5.65 14.93 -8.27
CA LEU A 202 7.05 14.51 -8.40
C LEU A 202 7.99 15.70 -8.69
N ASN A 203 7.52 16.69 -9.45
CA ASN A 203 8.32 17.89 -9.73
C ASN A 203 8.50 18.79 -8.48
N GLU A 204 7.56 18.75 -7.53
CA GLU A 204 7.70 19.46 -6.24
C GLU A 204 8.79 18.86 -5.34
N LEU A 205 9.20 17.62 -5.63
CA LEU A 205 10.25 16.91 -4.91
C LEU A 205 11.64 17.02 -5.59
N SER A 206 11.75 17.85 -6.64
CA SER A 206 12.98 18.03 -7.44
C SER A 206 13.82 19.20 -6.97
#